data_AF-A0A897NKM3-F1
#
_entry.id   AF-A0A897NKM3-F1
#
_cell.length_a   1.000
_cell.length_b   1.000
_cell.length_c   1.000
_cell.angle_alpha   90.00
_cell.angle_beta   90.00
_cell.angle_gamma   90.00
#
_symmetry.space_group_name_H-M   'P 1'
#
loop_
_entity.id
_entity.type
_entity.pdbx_description
1 polymer ?
#
loop_
_entity_poly.entity_id
_entity_poly.type
_entity_poly.pdbx_seq_one_letter_code
_entity_poly.pdbx_strand_id
1 'polypeptide(L)'
;MCRLYIANADDRPADEVERADAALAALAAQRLSQAAATEVYIYTTDIAAGEGAETALASEGYGDSVTFVDGFQFVEDLLTDE
;
A
#
# COMPACT_ATOMS: atom_id res chain seq x y z
N MET A 1 12.04 19.80 3.60
CA MET A 1 10.71 20.41 3.80
C MET A 1 9.66 19.38 4.20
N CYS A 2 9.36 18.34 3.40
CA CYS A 2 8.37 17.31 3.77
C CYS A 2 8.70 16.54 5.07
N ARG A 3 9.99 16.20 5.26
CA ARG A 3 10.46 15.44 6.43
C ARG A 3 10.18 16.13 7.80
N LEU A 4 10.17 17.46 7.84
CA LEU A 4 9.83 18.23 9.06
C LEU A 4 8.32 18.31 9.32
N TYR A 5 7.50 18.21 8.28
CA TYR A 5 6.04 18.19 8.41
C TYR A 5 5.57 16.82 8.89
N ILE A 6 6.16 15.74 8.37
CA ILE A 6 5.87 14.35 8.77
C ILE A 6 6.33 14.10 10.21
N ALA A 7 7.53 14.54 10.60
CA ALA A 7 8.04 14.38 11.96
C ALA A 7 7.20 15.11 13.04
N ASN A 8 6.40 16.12 12.66
CA ASN A 8 5.44 16.78 13.56
C ASN A 8 4.03 16.13 13.50
N ALA A 9 3.76 15.30 12.49
CA ALA A 9 2.52 14.55 12.33
C ALA A 9 2.65 13.07 12.77
N ASP A 10 3.85 12.68 13.23
CA ASP A 10 4.25 11.31 13.56
C ASP A 10 3.80 10.84 14.96
N ASP A 11 3.13 11.69 15.74
CA ASP A 11 2.49 11.29 17.01
C ASP A 11 1.14 10.61 16.76
N ARG A 12 1.04 9.85 15.66
CA ARG A 12 -0.09 8.95 15.43
C ARG A 12 0.25 7.63 16.12
N PRO A 13 -0.56 7.20 17.08
CA PRO A 13 -0.26 5.95 17.78
C PRO A 13 -0.30 4.80 16.76
N ALA A 14 0.56 3.79 16.95
CA ALA A 14 0.81 2.73 15.96
C ALA A 14 -0.49 2.04 15.47
N ASP A 15 -1.51 2.01 16.32
CA ASP A 15 -2.85 1.49 16.03
C ASP A 15 -3.66 2.29 15.01
N GLU A 16 -3.29 3.55 14.72
CA GLU A 16 -3.92 4.36 13.67
C GLU A 16 -3.25 4.13 12.31
N VAL A 17 -1.93 3.92 12.29
CA VAL A 17 -1.17 3.59 11.06
C VAL A 17 -1.56 2.20 10.56
N GLU A 18 -1.54 1.20 11.44
CA GLU A 18 -1.97 -0.18 11.11
C GLU A 18 -3.43 -0.24 10.62
N ARG A 19 -4.28 0.67 11.09
CA ARG A 19 -5.67 0.82 10.62
C ARG A 19 -5.76 1.35 9.20
N ALA A 20 -4.90 2.30 8.85
CA ALA A 20 -4.86 2.88 7.52
C ALA A 20 -4.49 1.80 6.49
N ASP A 21 -3.52 0.96 6.81
CA ASP A 21 -3.06 -0.13 5.94
C ASP A 21 -4.14 -1.19 5.74
N ALA A 22 -4.78 -1.62 6.84
CA ALA A 22 -5.90 -2.56 6.77
C ALA A 22 -7.09 -1.99 5.95
N ALA A 23 -7.39 -0.70 6.11
CA ALA A 23 -8.45 -0.04 5.35
C ALA A 23 -8.09 0.08 3.86
N LEU A 24 -6.82 0.32 3.52
CA LEU A 24 -6.34 0.36 2.15
C LEU A 24 -6.49 -1.00 1.47
N ALA A 25 -6.07 -2.08 2.13
CA ALA A 25 -6.25 -3.44 1.64
C ALA A 25 -7.73 -3.81 1.45
N ALA A 26 -8.60 -3.44 2.40
CA ALA A 26 -10.04 -3.66 2.29
C ALA A 26 -10.68 -2.89 1.11
N LEU A 27 -10.21 -1.66 0.85
CA LEU A 27 -10.65 -0.89 -0.31
C LEU A 27 -10.23 -1.56 -1.62
N ALA A 28 -9.00 -2.07 -1.71
CA ALA A 28 -8.51 -2.81 -2.88
C ALA A 28 -9.41 -4.04 -3.18
N ALA A 29 -9.69 -4.85 -2.16
CA ALA A 29 -10.60 -5.99 -2.27
C ALA A 29 -12.00 -5.56 -2.77
N GLN A 30 -12.53 -4.46 -2.22
CA GLN A 30 -13.83 -3.93 -2.65
C GLN A 30 -13.83 -3.53 -4.14
N ARG A 31 -12.77 -2.87 -4.63
CA ARG A 31 -12.70 -2.45 -6.03
C ARG A 31 -12.61 -3.64 -6.99
N LEU A 32 -11.84 -4.67 -6.62
CA LEU A 32 -11.72 -5.91 -7.39
C LEU A 32 -13.03 -6.71 -7.39
N SER A 33 -13.66 -6.90 -6.23
CA SER A 33 -14.95 -7.61 -6.12
C SER A 33 -16.09 -6.95 -6.90
N GLN A 34 -16.07 -5.61 -7.00
CA GLN A 34 -17.06 -4.85 -7.78
C GLN A 34 -16.73 -4.79 -9.29
N ALA A 35 -15.63 -5.41 -9.72
CA ALA A 35 -15.07 -5.27 -11.07
C ALA A 35 -14.88 -3.82 -11.50
N ALA A 36 -14.70 -2.91 -10.53
CA ALA A 36 -14.40 -1.49 -10.76
C ALA A 36 -12.93 -1.27 -11.12
N ALA A 37 -12.08 -2.25 -10.81
CA ALA A 37 -10.70 -2.36 -11.24
C ALA A 37 -10.40 -3.84 -11.57
N THR A 38 -9.46 -4.08 -12.48
CA THR A 38 -8.94 -5.42 -12.82
C THR A 38 -7.61 -5.72 -12.15
N GLU A 39 -6.85 -4.68 -11.82
CA GLU A 39 -5.56 -4.74 -11.15
C GLU A 39 -5.48 -3.61 -10.11
N VAL A 40 -4.79 -3.85 -9.01
CA VAL A 40 -4.53 -2.86 -7.97
C VAL A 40 -3.04 -2.86 -7.62
N TYR A 41 -2.45 -1.67 -7.60
CA TYR A 41 -1.08 -1.46 -7.16
C TYR A 41 -1.09 -0.72 -5.82
N ILE A 42 -0.50 -1.33 -4.80
CA ILE A 42 -0.41 -0.76 -3.44
C ILE A 42 0.99 -0.21 -3.26
N TYR A 43 1.09 1.12 -3.19
CA TYR A 43 2.34 1.82 -2.91
C TYR A 43 2.41 2.18 -1.44
N THR A 44 3.39 1.63 -0.72
CA THR A 44 3.67 2.00 0.67
C THR A 44 5.16 1.89 0.96
N THR A 45 5.65 2.68 1.91
CA THR A 45 7.02 2.56 2.43
C THR A 45 7.12 1.57 3.58
N ASP A 46 5.99 1.08 4.10
CA ASP A 46 5.95 0.01 5.09
C ASP A 46 5.83 -1.34 4.38
N ILE A 47 6.95 -2.05 4.29
CA ILE A 47 7.05 -3.34 3.60
C ILE A 47 6.14 -4.38 4.25
N ALA A 48 6.05 -4.41 5.59
CA ALA A 48 5.22 -5.40 6.28
C ALA A 48 3.73 -5.17 6.00
N ALA A 49 3.31 -3.92 5.91
CA ALA A 49 1.95 -3.57 5.49
C ALA A 49 1.68 -3.98 4.03
N GLY A 50 2.63 -3.73 3.12
CA GLY A 50 2.54 -4.11 1.71
C GLY A 50 2.40 -5.61 1.50
N GLU A 51 3.33 -6.39 2.08
CA GLU A 51 3.31 -7.86 2.04
C GLU A 51 2.06 -8.44 2.71
N GLY A 52 1.62 -7.83 3.81
CA GLY A 52 0.39 -8.21 4.51
C GLY A 52 -0.85 -8.01 3.65
N ALA A 53 -0.94 -6.91 2.92
CA ALA A 53 -2.03 -6.62 2.00
C ALA A 53 -2.07 -7.61 0.82
N GLU A 54 -0.93 -7.87 0.17
CA GLU A 54 -0.83 -8.89 -0.89
C GLU A 54 -1.24 -10.27 -0.40
N THR A 55 -0.73 -10.69 0.76
CA THR A 55 -1.05 -12.00 1.33
C THR A 55 -2.54 -12.13 1.62
N ALA A 56 -3.15 -11.10 2.23
CA ALA A 56 -4.57 -11.09 2.52
C ALA A 56 -5.40 -11.16 1.23
N LEU A 57 -5.08 -10.34 0.24
CA LEU A 57 -5.81 -10.29 -1.03
C LEU A 57 -5.63 -11.57 -1.87
N ALA A 58 -4.44 -12.16 -1.84
CA ALA A 58 -4.17 -13.45 -2.47
C ALA A 58 -5.02 -14.57 -1.84
N SER A 59 -5.21 -14.55 -0.51
CA SER A 59 -6.05 -15.53 0.18
C SER A 59 -7.54 -15.45 -0.21
N GLU A 60 -7.99 -14.28 -0.68
CA GLU A 60 -9.34 -14.02 -1.21
C GLU A 60 -9.45 -14.32 -2.72
N GLY A 61 -8.37 -14.79 -3.36
CA GLY A 61 -8.34 -15.16 -4.79
C GLY A 61 -7.91 -14.04 -5.73
N TYR A 62 -7.37 -12.93 -5.20
CA TYR A 62 -6.91 -11.77 -6.00
C TYR A 62 -5.40 -11.72 -6.23
N GLY A 63 -4.68 -12.84 -6.02
CA GLY A 63 -3.22 -12.86 -6.05
C GLY A 63 -2.61 -12.40 -7.39
N ASP A 64 -3.27 -12.71 -8.50
CA ASP A 64 -2.81 -12.28 -9.85
C ASP A 64 -3.25 -10.85 -10.21
N SER A 65 -4.03 -10.19 -9.34
CA SER A 65 -4.65 -8.88 -9.58
C SER A 65 -4.16 -7.80 -8.62
N VAL A 66 -3.20 -8.13 -7.75
CA VAL A 66 -2.65 -7.21 -6.75
C VAL A 66 -1.14 -7.24 -6.84
N THR A 67 -0.53 -6.06 -6.75
CA THR A 67 0.92 -5.91 -6.66
C THR A 67 1.27 -4.87 -5.61
N PHE A 68 2.09 -5.25 -4.64
CA PHE A 68 2.76 -4.34 -3.73
C PHE A 68 4.00 -3.76 -4.41
N VAL A 69 4.16 -2.44 -4.28
CA VAL A 69 5.35 -1.73 -4.72
C VAL A 69 5.93 -0.97 -3.54
N ASP A 70 7.20 -1.24 -3.21
CA ASP A 70 7.94 -0.46 -2.22
C ASP A 70 8.05 0.99 -2.71
N GLY A 71 7.48 1.91 -1.92
CA GLY A 71 7.48 3.33 -2.23
C GLY A 71 8.88 3.94 -2.34
N PHE A 72 9.88 3.41 -1.63
CA PHE A 72 11.25 3.90 -1.78
C PHE A 72 11.86 3.44 -3.10
N GLN A 73 11.71 2.16 -3.43
CA GLN A 73 12.16 1.63 -4.72
C GLN A 73 11.48 2.35 -5.89
N PHE A 74 10.17 2.61 -5.80
CA PHE A 74 9.46 3.37 -6.83
C PHE A 74 10.03 4.78 -7.05
N VAL A 75 10.44 5.46 -5.98
CA VAL A 75 11.08 6.78 -6.09
C VAL A 75 12.46 6.67 -6.75
N GLU A 76 13.24 5.62 -6.45
CA GLU A 76 14.52 5.36 -7.12
C GLU A 76 14.32 5.08 -8.62
N ASP A 77 13.31 4.27 -8.96
CA ASP A 77 12.97 3.94 -10.35
C ASP A 77 12.56 5.19 -11.14
N LEU A 78 11.76 6.08 -10.55
CA LEU A 78 11.35 7.35 -11.18
C LEU A 78 12.51 8.33 -11.44
N LEU A 79 13.58 8.22 -10.68
CA LEU A 79 14.77 9.07 -10.81
C LEU A 79 15.78 8.52 -11.82
N THR A 80 15.55 7.31 -12.32
CA THR A 80 16.40 6.65 -13.29
C THR A 80 15.80 6.88 -14.68
N ASP A 81 16.48 7.65 -15.54
CA ASP A 81 16.03 8.04 -16.89
C ASP A 81 16.08 6.86 -17.92
N GLU A 82 15.47 5.71 -17.63
CA GLU A 82 15.27 4.63 -18.63
C GLU A 82 13.81 4.50 -19.09
#